data_AF-A0A7G9Z0Z2-F1
#
_entry.id   AF-A0A7G9Z0Z2-F1
#
_cell.length_a   1.000
_cell.length_b   1.000
_cell.length_c   1.000
_cell.angle_alpha   90.00
_cell.angle_beta   90.00
_cell.angle_gamma   90.00
#
_symmetry.space_group_name_H-M   'P 1'
#
loop_
_entity.id
_entity.type
_entity.pdbx_description
1 polymer ?
#
loop_
_entity_poly.entity_id
_entity_poly.type
_entity_poly.pdbx_seq_one_letter_code
_entity_poly.pdbx_strand_id
1 'polypeptide(L)'
;MTAEAPRSDEENVAKPTPTITPTTTLALPSPSPFPTPHPSLTPTPSPSPIDTTTPPPTPLIPAESKAVVHIGNFSLGEGESCNAAIIIKNIGESGLSRADIMLEYNPSIVKLESAGGSEFDKFVWDVPSEGKLKMFAFKTGAKSLKGDIKFAELKLRAIGKENESSELGLEVKRLKDDNNQDVPFEVKSGCLLIKPSKAIPALSMLEIIALVIGTYLIIRIRKRI
;
A
#
# COMPACT_ATOMS: atom_id res chain seq x y z
N MET A 1 -21.29 36.38 51.75
CA MET A 1 -20.20 35.61 51.12
C MET A 1 -20.61 35.41 49.68
N THR A 2 -20.08 36.28 48.82
CA THR A 2 -20.50 36.47 47.43
C THR A 2 -19.31 36.09 46.56
N ALA A 3 -19.51 35.20 45.59
CA ALA A 3 -18.60 34.99 44.48
C ALA A 3 -19.41 34.45 43.30
N GLU A 4 -19.86 35.38 42.45
CA GLU A 4 -20.32 35.13 41.10
C GLU A 4 -19.16 35.53 40.17
N ALA A 5 -18.86 34.69 39.17
CA ALA A 5 -17.80 34.92 38.19
C ALA A 5 -18.38 34.84 36.76
N PRO A 6 -17.79 35.55 35.78
CA PRO A 6 -18.53 36.45 34.91
C PRO A 6 -18.60 36.02 33.44
N ARG A 7 -19.36 36.79 32.65
CA ARG A 7 -19.40 36.77 31.18
C ARG A 7 -19.04 38.15 30.60
N SER A 8 -18.50 38.10 29.37
CA SER A 8 -18.47 39.16 28.33
C SER A 8 -17.57 40.38 28.57
N ASP A 9 -16.97 41.07 27.61
CA ASP A 9 -16.64 40.91 26.18
C ASP A 9 -15.66 42.08 25.84
N GLU A 10 -14.86 41.91 24.78
CA GLU A 10 -14.35 42.89 23.79
C GLU A 10 -13.51 44.16 24.13
N GLU A 11 -12.51 44.37 23.25
CA GLU A 11 -12.05 45.66 22.66
C GLU A 11 -10.63 46.24 23.00
N ASN A 12 -9.72 46.06 22.02
CA ASN A 12 -8.83 47.05 21.36
C ASN A 12 -7.91 48.00 22.16
N VAL A 13 -6.64 48.10 21.75
CA VAL A 13 -5.95 49.35 21.29
C VAL A 13 -4.41 49.20 21.31
N ALA A 14 -3.82 49.63 20.20
CA ALA A 14 -2.40 49.65 19.84
C ALA A 14 -1.49 50.53 20.71
N LYS A 15 -0.18 50.28 20.66
CA LYS A 15 0.87 51.20 21.15
C LYS A 15 1.98 51.39 20.09
N PRO A 16 2.31 52.64 19.68
CA PRO A 16 3.41 52.94 18.75
C PRO A 16 4.70 53.29 19.49
N THR A 17 5.87 53.16 18.84
CA THR A 17 7.10 53.88 19.26
C THR A 17 8.02 54.16 18.05
N PRO A 18 8.58 55.38 17.90
CA PRO A 18 9.18 55.90 16.66
C PRO A 18 10.71 55.84 16.51
N THR A 19 11.11 56.04 15.25
CA THR A 19 12.36 56.40 14.55
C THR A 19 13.42 57.27 15.24
N ILE A 20 14.71 57.10 14.88
CA ILE A 20 15.63 58.21 14.52
C ILE A 20 16.77 57.76 13.57
N THR A 21 17.01 58.60 12.56
CA THR A 21 18.13 58.58 11.60
C THR A 21 19.04 59.77 11.91
N PRO A 22 20.38 59.65 11.72
CA PRO A 22 21.15 60.83 11.33
C PRO A 22 21.97 60.64 10.04
N THR A 23 22.08 61.76 9.34
CA THR A 23 22.56 61.98 7.96
C THR A 23 23.79 62.89 7.99
N THR A 24 24.81 62.51 7.22
CA THR A 24 25.88 63.28 6.51
C THR A 24 26.88 64.18 7.26
N THR A 25 28.19 63.95 7.01
CA THR A 25 29.23 65.01 6.91
C THR A 25 30.32 64.57 5.90
N LEU A 26 30.65 65.43 4.94
CA LEU A 26 31.74 65.30 3.95
C LEU A 26 33.03 65.97 4.44
N ALA A 27 34.21 65.38 4.19
CA ALA A 27 35.51 66.10 4.23
C ALA A 27 36.65 65.42 3.41
N LEU A 28 37.10 66.16 2.38
CA LEU A 28 38.44 66.45 1.81
C LEU A 28 39.61 65.40 1.73
N PRO A 29 40.43 65.38 0.63
CA PRO A 29 41.48 64.36 0.42
C PRO A 29 42.93 64.73 0.85
N SER A 30 43.80 63.70 0.86
CA SER A 30 45.30 63.68 0.79
C SER A 30 46.08 63.68 2.13
N PRO A 31 47.29 63.08 2.29
CA PRO A 31 48.25 62.54 1.30
C PRO A 31 48.65 61.06 1.45
N SER A 32 49.34 60.54 0.43
CA SER A 32 49.89 59.19 0.32
C SER A 32 51.20 59.01 1.11
N PRO A 33 51.37 57.92 1.89
CA PRO A 33 52.69 57.48 2.34
C PRO A 33 53.04 56.04 1.93
N PHE A 34 54.13 55.97 1.16
CA PHE A 34 55.29 55.05 1.17
C PHE A 34 55.09 53.50 1.05
N PRO A 35 55.73 52.84 0.05
CA PRO A 35 55.71 51.38 -0.07
C PRO A 35 56.52 50.72 1.05
N THR A 36 55.88 49.79 1.77
CA THR A 36 56.50 48.95 2.80
C THR A 36 57.32 47.84 2.12
N PRO A 37 58.54 47.50 2.62
CA PRO A 37 59.38 46.47 2.00
C PRO A 37 58.72 45.09 1.99
N HIS A 38 58.90 44.43 0.85
CA HIS A 38 58.38 43.12 0.46
C HIS A 38 59.10 41.98 1.22
N PRO A 39 58.43 41.16 2.04
CA PRO A 39 59.01 39.94 2.55
C PRO A 39 59.13 38.91 1.41
N SER A 40 60.36 38.43 1.18
CA SER A 40 60.68 37.37 0.24
C SER A 40 59.93 36.08 0.61
N LEU A 41 59.17 35.51 -0.34
CA LEU A 41 58.48 34.23 -0.14
C LEU A 41 59.52 33.11 -0.07
N THR A 42 59.71 32.53 1.10
CA THR A 42 60.44 31.28 1.28
C THR A 42 59.64 30.16 0.58
N PRO A 43 60.23 29.37 -0.34
CA PRO A 43 59.50 28.27 -0.96
C PRO A 43 59.15 27.23 0.11
N THR A 44 57.86 26.99 0.29
CA THR A 44 57.33 25.92 1.15
C THR A 44 57.72 24.56 0.54
N PRO A 45 58.20 23.58 1.32
CA PRO A 45 58.43 22.24 0.79
C PRO A 45 57.12 21.63 0.27
N SER A 46 57.15 21.15 -0.96
CA SER A 46 56.03 20.42 -1.59
C SER A 46 55.74 19.14 -0.78
N PRO A 47 54.47 18.82 -0.47
CA PRO A 47 54.14 17.54 0.14
C PRO A 47 54.49 16.40 -0.84
N SER A 48 55.11 15.33 -0.32
CA SER A 48 55.35 14.09 -1.04
C SER A 48 54.04 13.48 -1.55
N PRO A 49 54.05 12.75 -2.69
CA PRO A 49 52.85 12.10 -3.20
C PRO A 49 52.30 11.12 -2.15
N ILE A 50 51.04 11.31 -1.77
CA ILE A 50 50.30 10.36 -0.94
C ILE A 50 49.91 9.21 -1.87
N ASP A 51 50.45 8.02 -1.62
CA ASP A 51 50.00 6.79 -2.27
C ASP A 51 48.50 6.63 -1.99
N THR A 52 47.69 7.00 -2.98
CA THR A 52 46.24 6.82 -2.93
C THR A 52 45.98 5.34 -3.16
N THR A 53 45.98 4.57 -2.09
CA THR A 53 45.46 3.21 -2.11
C THR A 53 43.96 3.30 -2.42
N THR A 54 43.59 3.02 -3.66
CA THR A 54 42.19 2.80 -4.02
C THR A 54 41.66 1.69 -3.13
N PRO A 55 40.57 1.90 -2.36
CA PRO A 55 40.00 0.83 -1.57
C PRO A 55 39.67 -0.34 -2.49
N PRO A 56 39.90 -1.59 -2.06
CA PRO A 56 39.56 -2.76 -2.87
C PRO A 56 38.08 -2.67 -3.25
N PRO A 57 37.69 -3.10 -4.47
CA PRO A 57 36.28 -3.10 -4.85
C PRO A 57 35.51 -3.88 -3.79
N THR A 58 34.59 -3.20 -3.09
CA THR A 58 33.69 -3.84 -2.14
C THR A 58 33.03 -5.03 -2.85
N PRO A 59 33.14 -6.27 -2.30
CA PRO A 59 32.45 -7.41 -2.88
C PRO A 59 30.97 -7.05 -3.06
N LEU A 60 30.46 -7.13 -4.29
CA LEU A 60 29.03 -7.06 -4.54
C LEU A 60 28.43 -8.31 -3.89
N ILE A 61 27.98 -8.21 -2.64
CA ILE A 61 27.23 -9.29 -1.99
C ILE A 61 25.98 -9.50 -2.86
N PRO A 62 25.76 -10.70 -3.43
CA PRO A 62 24.53 -10.97 -4.16
C PRO A 62 23.34 -10.70 -3.25
N ALA A 63 22.39 -9.89 -3.71
CA ALA A 63 21.13 -9.72 -2.98
C ALA A 63 20.49 -11.10 -2.81
N GLU A 64 20.37 -11.58 -1.58
CA GLU A 64 19.67 -12.82 -1.29
C GLU A 64 18.25 -12.71 -1.84
N SER A 65 17.89 -13.60 -2.77
CA SER A 65 16.56 -13.62 -3.36
C SER A 65 15.54 -14.00 -2.28
N LYS A 66 14.69 -13.05 -1.91
CA LYS A 66 13.62 -13.29 -0.94
C LYS A 66 12.47 -14.08 -1.56
N ALA A 67 11.83 -14.91 -0.73
CA ALA A 67 10.57 -15.52 -1.08
C ALA A 67 9.49 -14.44 -1.25
N VAL A 68 8.52 -14.67 -2.14
CA VAL A 68 7.41 -13.73 -2.33
C VAL A 68 6.10 -14.43 -2.05
N VAL A 69 5.41 -14.00 -0.99
CA VAL A 69 4.05 -14.46 -0.69
C VAL A 69 3.07 -13.51 -1.31
N HIS A 70 2.17 -14.01 -2.17
CA HIS A 70 1.23 -13.13 -2.85
C HIS A 70 -0.14 -13.76 -3.09
N ILE A 71 -1.13 -12.88 -3.24
CA ILE A 71 -2.49 -13.18 -3.70
C ILE A 71 -2.82 -12.25 -4.87
N GLY A 72 -3.63 -12.73 -5.81
CA GLY A 72 -3.98 -11.97 -7.01
C GLY A 72 -5.01 -10.86 -6.76
N ASN A 73 -5.26 -10.07 -7.81
CA ASN A 73 -6.38 -9.14 -7.87
C ASN A 73 -7.55 -9.80 -8.62
N PHE A 74 -8.76 -9.60 -8.11
CA PHE A 74 -9.98 -10.20 -8.63
C PHE A 74 -11.02 -9.14 -8.92
N SER A 75 -11.85 -9.39 -9.93
CA SER A 75 -12.95 -8.52 -10.30
C SER A 75 -14.17 -9.36 -10.65
N LEU A 76 -15.21 -9.27 -9.82
CA LEU A 76 -16.39 -10.14 -9.83
C LEU A 76 -17.68 -9.33 -9.81
N GLY A 77 -18.73 -9.83 -10.44
CA GLY A 77 -20.09 -9.29 -10.24
C GLY A 77 -20.62 -9.58 -8.84
N GLU A 78 -21.62 -8.82 -8.41
CA GLU A 78 -22.31 -9.08 -7.14
C GLU A 78 -22.86 -10.51 -7.09
N GLY A 79 -22.59 -11.21 -5.98
CA GLY A 79 -23.02 -12.58 -5.75
C GLY A 79 -22.14 -13.67 -6.38
N GLU A 80 -21.20 -13.33 -7.26
CA GLU A 80 -20.27 -14.28 -7.89
C GLU A 80 -19.18 -14.76 -6.91
N SER A 81 -18.61 -15.93 -7.19
CA SER A 81 -17.50 -16.49 -6.42
C SER A 81 -16.26 -16.73 -7.29
N CYS A 82 -15.07 -16.67 -6.68
CA CYS A 82 -13.80 -17.05 -7.30
C CYS A 82 -12.97 -17.96 -6.40
N ASN A 83 -11.98 -18.62 -7.01
CA ASN A 83 -10.91 -19.32 -6.30
C ASN A 83 -9.65 -18.45 -6.34
N ALA A 84 -9.29 -17.91 -5.18
CA ALA A 84 -8.11 -17.08 -5.00
C ALA A 84 -6.96 -17.90 -4.42
N ALA A 85 -5.88 -18.07 -5.18
CA ALA A 85 -4.70 -18.78 -4.72
C ALA A 85 -3.72 -17.83 -4.02
N ILE A 86 -3.24 -18.25 -2.85
CA ILE A 86 -2.08 -17.67 -2.18
C ILE A 86 -0.87 -18.51 -2.61
N ILE A 87 0.09 -17.87 -3.26
CA ILE A 87 1.29 -18.51 -3.81
C ILE A 87 2.52 -17.98 -3.09
N ILE A 88 3.45 -18.87 -2.76
CA ILE A 88 4.78 -18.54 -2.25
C ILE A 88 5.79 -18.86 -3.35
N LYS A 89 6.44 -17.83 -3.87
CA LYS A 89 7.41 -17.93 -4.96
C LYS A 89 8.85 -17.79 -4.48
N ASN A 90 9.78 -18.13 -5.37
CA ASN A 90 11.23 -17.99 -5.17
C ASN A 90 11.73 -18.74 -3.92
N ILE A 91 11.18 -19.94 -3.67
CA ILE A 91 11.71 -20.80 -2.60
C ILE A 91 13.05 -21.39 -3.03
N GLY A 92 14.07 -21.13 -2.22
CA GLY A 92 15.43 -21.61 -2.42
C GLY A 92 15.59 -23.13 -2.24
N GLU A 93 16.83 -23.61 -2.35
CA GLU A 93 17.12 -25.04 -2.37
C GLU A 93 16.82 -25.75 -1.04
N SER A 94 16.83 -25.03 0.08
CA SER A 94 16.44 -25.54 1.40
C SER A 94 14.95 -25.90 1.49
N GLY A 95 14.15 -25.51 0.48
CA GLY A 95 12.73 -25.77 0.45
C GLY A 95 11.93 -25.02 1.52
N LEU A 96 10.64 -25.32 1.60
CA LEU A 96 9.72 -24.73 2.57
C LEU A 96 9.07 -25.84 3.41
N SER A 97 9.12 -25.68 4.73
CA SER A 97 8.59 -26.67 5.68
C SER A 97 7.38 -26.18 6.46
N ARG A 98 7.26 -24.87 6.70
CA ARG A 98 6.16 -24.30 7.49
C ARG A 98 5.84 -22.87 7.07
N ALA A 99 4.54 -22.55 7.09
CA ALA A 99 4.03 -21.21 6.87
C ALA A 99 2.87 -20.88 7.83
N ASP A 100 2.89 -19.68 8.40
CA ASP A 100 1.80 -19.08 9.20
C ASP A 100 1.45 -17.73 8.54
N ILE A 101 0.26 -17.67 7.96
CA ILE A 101 -0.19 -16.55 7.14
C ILE A 101 -1.60 -16.18 7.57
N MET A 102 -1.82 -14.89 7.77
CA MET A 102 -3.13 -14.30 8.01
C MET A 102 -3.59 -13.55 6.76
N LEU A 103 -4.87 -13.67 6.43
CA LEU A 103 -5.56 -12.85 5.46
C LEU A 103 -6.54 -11.93 6.19
N GLU A 104 -6.52 -10.64 5.85
CA GLU A 104 -7.48 -9.64 6.27
C GLU A 104 -8.28 -9.14 5.06
N TYR A 105 -9.59 -9.03 5.21
CA TYR A 105 -10.52 -8.57 4.18
C TYR A 105 -11.72 -7.87 4.83
N ASN A 106 -12.46 -7.08 4.06
CA ASN A 106 -13.70 -6.44 4.51
C ASN A 106 -14.87 -7.44 4.42
N PRO A 107 -15.42 -7.93 5.54
CA PRO A 107 -16.47 -8.94 5.53
C PRO A 107 -17.81 -8.43 5.00
N SER A 108 -18.01 -7.11 4.89
CA SER A 108 -19.20 -6.52 4.26
C SER A 108 -19.15 -6.57 2.73
N ILE A 109 -17.96 -6.79 2.14
CA ILE A 109 -17.75 -6.80 0.69
C ILE A 109 -17.44 -8.21 0.19
N VAL A 110 -16.69 -8.99 0.97
CA VAL A 110 -16.23 -10.33 0.61
C VAL A 110 -16.65 -11.32 1.68
N LYS A 111 -17.20 -12.45 1.26
CA LYS A 111 -17.45 -13.61 2.12
C LYS A 111 -16.45 -14.72 1.81
N LEU A 112 -15.76 -15.20 2.84
CA LEU A 112 -14.99 -16.44 2.76
C LEU A 112 -15.96 -17.64 2.81
N GLU A 113 -15.93 -18.49 1.80
CA GLU A 113 -16.73 -19.73 1.76
C GLU A 113 -15.92 -20.95 2.20
N SER A 114 -14.65 -21.04 1.81
CA SER A 114 -13.76 -22.14 2.20
C SER A 114 -12.29 -21.79 2.01
N ALA A 115 -11.42 -22.46 2.75
CA ALA A 115 -9.96 -22.44 2.56
C ALA A 115 -9.42 -23.88 2.48
N GLY A 116 -8.51 -24.14 1.54
CA GLY A 116 -7.93 -25.48 1.37
C GLY A 116 -6.94 -25.54 0.22
N GLY A 117 -6.81 -26.72 -0.41
CA GLY A 117 -6.01 -26.89 -1.64
C GLY A 117 -4.51 -26.64 -1.48
N SER A 118 -3.97 -26.74 -0.26
CA SER A 118 -2.55 -26.52 0.03
C SER A 118 -1.67 -27.63 -0.54
N GLU A 119 -0.46 -27.28 -0.99
CA GLU A 119 0.58 -28.24 -1.35
C GLU A 119 1.36 -28.80 -0.14
N PHE A 120 1.15 -28.24 1.06
CA PHE A 120 1.69 -28.79 2.30
C PHE A 120 0.91 -30.03 2.73
N ASP A 121 1.60 -30.95 3.42
CA ASP A 121 0.97 -32.19 3.90
C ASP A 121 -0.14 -31.93 4.94
N LYS A 122 0.03 -30.89 5.76
CA LYS A 122 -0.95 -30.46 6.75
C LYS A 122 -1.27 -28.99 6.53
N PHE A 123 -2.56 -28.70 6.47
CA PHE A 123 -3.13 -27.37 6.38
C PHE A 123 -4.27 -27.26 7.38
N VAL A 124 -4.24 -26.21 8.20
CA VAL A 124 -5.24 -25.90 9.21
C VAL A 124 -5.55 -24.42 9.10
N TRP A 125 -6.82 -24.05 9.25
CA TRP A 125 -7.23 -22.67 9.25
C TRP A 125 -8.28 -22.41 10.32
N ASP A 126 -8.39 -21.15 10.72
CA ASP A 126 -9.33 -20.66 11.71
C ASP A 126 -9.75 -19.22 11.36
N VAL A 127 -10.94 -18.82 11.79
CA VAL A 127 -11.48 -17.46 11.58
C VAL A 127 -11.61 -16.80 12.95
N PRO A 128 -10.53 -16.16 13.45
CA PRO A 128 -10.53 -15.59 14.79
C PRO A 128 -11.55 -14.45 14.96
N SER A 129 -11.88 -13.76 13.87
CA SER A 129 -12.96 -12.76 13.81
C SER A 129 -13.43 -12.61 12.36
N GLU A 130 -14.61 -12.02 12.14
CA GLU A 130 -15.05 -11.67 10.79
C GLU A 130 -13.99 -10.80 10.08
N GLY A 131 -13.76 -11.09 8.80
CA GLY A 131 -12.74 -10.41 8.00
C GLY A 131 -11.31 -10.88 8.25
N LYS A 132 -11.06 -11.82 9.17
CA LYS A 132 -9.72 -12.36 9.46
C LYS A 132 -9.69 -13.87 9.32
N LEU A 133 -8.78 -14.37 8.49
CA LEU A 133 -8.53 -15.79 8.29
C LEU A 133 -7.08 -16.09 8.68
N LYS A 134 -6.88 -16.96 9.67
CA LYS A 134 -5.57 -17.46 10.06
C LYS A 134 -5.34 -18.82 9.43
N MET A 135 -4.18 -19.02 8.80
CA MET A 135 -3.83 -20.26 8.12
C MET A 135 -2.45 -20.74 8.55
N PHE A 136 -2.36 -22.03 8.84
CA PHE A 136 -1.14 -22.71 9.20
C PHE A 136 -0.93 -23.91 8.30
N ALA A 137 0.24 -23.99 7.68
CA ALA A 137 0.62 -25.13 6.87
C ALA A 137 1.98 -25.65 7.31
N PHE A 138 2.13 -26.98 7.38
CA PHE A 138 3.42 -27.59 7.67
C PHE A 138 3.60 -28.93 6.96
N LYS A 139 4.85 -29.19 6.59
CA LYS A 139 5.30 -30.43 6.02
C LYS A 139 5.43 -31.49 7.11
N THR A 140 5.05 -32.71 6.79
CA THR A 140 5.27 -33.92 7.62
C THR A 140 5.99 -35.02 6.84
N GLY A 141 5.98 -34.97 5.50
CA GLY A 141 6.71 -35.89 4.63
C GLY A 141 8.16 -35.47 4.36
N ALA A 142 8.91 -36.36 3.71
CA ALA A 142 10.31 -36.10 3.34
C ALA A 142 10.47 -35.18 2.11
N LYS A 143 9.41 -34.99 1.31
CA LYS A 143 9.45 -34.20 0.07
C LYS A 143 9.61 -32.71 0.34
N SER A 144 10.77 -32.13 0.03
CA SER A 144 10.96 -30.68 0.06
C SER A 144 10.02 -29.97 -0.93
N LEU A 145 9.33 -28.92 -0.45
CA LEU A 145 8.57 -28.03 -1.31
C LEU A 145 9.52 -26.95 -1.85
N LYS A 146 9.67 -26.86 -3.17
CA LYS A 146 10.61 -25.96 -3.85
C LYS A 146 9.93 -25.27 -5.04
N GLY A 147 10.46 -24.14 -5.48
CA GLY A 147 9.87 -23.36 -6.56
C GLY A 147 8.65 -22.56 -6.11
N ASP A 148 7.65 -22.45 -6.99
CA ASP A 148 6.37 -21.79 -6.70
C ASP A 148 5.45 -22.80 -6.00
N ILE A 149 5.00 -22.47 -4.79
CA ILE A 149 4.19 -23.35 -3.94
C ILE A 149 2.82 -22.72 -3.74
N LYS A 150 1.75 -23.47 -4.01
CA LYS A 150 0.40 -23.07 -3.60
C LYS A 150 0.21 -23.30 -2.10
N PHE A 151 0.22 -22.20 -1.33
CA PHE A 151 0.00 -22.25 0.11
C PHE A 151 -1.46 -22.56 0.45
N ALA A 152 -2.40 -21.89 -0.22
CA ALA A 152 -3.83 -22.11 -0.05
C ALA A 152 -4.60 -21.67 -1.30
N GLU A 153 -5.78 -22.25 -1.47
CA GLU A 153 -6.81 -21.81 -2.40
C GLU A 153 -8.06 -21.46 -1.58
N LEU A 154 -8.51 -20.22 -1.75
CA LEU A 154 -9.61 -19.64 -1.01
C LEU A 154 -10.81 -19.47 -1.94
N LYS A 155 -11.98 -19.97 -1.53
CA LYS A 155 -13.22 -19.68 -2.23
C LYS A 155 -13.83 -18.43 -1.64
N LEU A 156 -13.84 -17.35 -2.41
CA LEU A 156 -14.32 -16.03 -2.00
C LEU A 156 -15.57 -15.69 -2.79
N ARG A 157 -16.58 -15.11 -2.13
CA ARG A 157 -17.81 -14.62 -2.76
C ARG A 157 -17.92 -13.10 -2.62
N ALA A 158 -18.25 -12.43 -3.71
CA ALA A 158 -18.56 -11.01 -3.77
C ALA A 158 -19.96 -10.77 -3.17
N ILE A 159 -20.05 -10.03 -2.07
CA ILE A 159 -21.34 -9.67 -1.42
C ILE A 159 -21.54 -8.17 -1.23
N GLY A 160 -20.52 -7.36 -1.54
CA GLY A 160 -20.61 -5.91 -1.56
C GLY A 160 -21.34 -5.38 -2.79
N LYS A 161 -21.48 -4.05 -2.84
CA LYS A 161 -22.15 -3.34 -3.93
C LYS A 161 -21.18 -3.00 -5.05
N GLU A 162 -21.75 -2.64 -6.20
CA GLU A 162 -21.02 -2.17 -7.38
C GLU A 162 -19.96 -1.10 -7.04
N ASN A 163 -18.75 -1.27 -7.58
CA ASN A 163 -17.58 -0.41 -7.39
C ASN A 163 -17.00 -0.39 -5.96
N GLU A 164 -17.55 -1.16 -5.02
CA GLU A 164 -16.87 -1.40 -3.75
C GLU A 164 -15.68 -2.34 -3.96
N SER A 165 -14.67 -2.22 -3.10
CA SER A 165 -13.52 -3.10 -3.13
C SER A 165 -13.05 -3.45 -1.72
N SER A 166 -12.55 -4.68 -1.59
CA SER A 166 -11.86 -5.13 -0.39
C SER A 166 -10.40 -5.38 -0.74
N GLU A 167 -9.48 -4.85 0.06
CA GLU A 167 -8.12 -5.37 0.08
C GLU A 167 -8.16 -6.85 0.51
N LEU A 168 -7.26 -7.65 -0.06
CA LEU A 168 -6.94 -9.00 0.37
C LEU A 168 -5.55 -8.93 1.01
N GLY A 169 -5.51 -8.38 2.23
CA GLY A 169 -4.31 -8.04 2.96
C GLY A 169 -3.64 -9.27 3.53
N LEU A 170 -2.42 -9.58 3.10
CA LEU A 170 -1.66 -10.70 3.62
C LEU A 170 -0.72 -10.22 4.73
N GLU A 171 -0.67 -10.98 5.83
CA GLU A 171 0.35 -10.84 6.86
C GLU A 171 1.02 -12.20 7.08
N VAL A 172 2.33 -12.26 6.88
CA VAL A 172 3.10 -13.49 7.06
C VAL A 172 3.76 -13.44 8.43
N LYS A 173 3.31 -14.29 9.35
CA LYS A 173 3.88 -14.38 10.70
C LYS A 173 5.14 -15.22 10.74
N ARG A 174 5.25 -16.22 9.85
CA ARG A 174 6.39 -17.13 9.81
C ARG A 174 6.49 -17.86 8.48
N LEU A 175 7.71 -17.97 7.97
CA LEU A 175 8.11 -18.96 6.96
C LEU A 175 9.38 -19.67 7.43
N LYS A 176 9.38 -21.00 7.42
CA LYS A 176 10.55 -21.82 7.76
C LYS A 176 10.92 -22.74 6.61
N ASP A 177 12.22 -22.94 6.42
CA ASP A 177 12.76 -23.94 5.49
C ASP A 177 12.82 -25.34 6.13
N ASP A 178 13.27 -26.34 5.38
CA ASP A 178 13.42 -27.72 5.88
C ASP A 178 14.46 -27.86 7.00
N ASN A 179 15.35 -26.88 7.16
CA ASN A 179 16.34 -26.80 8.23
C ASN A 179 15.83 -26.02 9.45
N ASN A 180 14.55 -25.63 9.48
CA ASN A 180 13.90 -24.84 10.52
C ASN A 180 14.48 -23.41 10.68
N GLN A 181 15.13 -22.90 9.64
CA GLN A 181 15.61 -21.52 9.55
C GLN A 181 14.53 -20.60 9.00
N ASP A 182 14.56 -19.33 9.40
CA ASP A 182 13.63 -18.33 8.86
C ASP A 182 13.96 -18.04 7.40
N VAL A 183 12.94 -18.07 6.55
CA VAL A 183 13.06 -17.71 5.14
C VAL A 183 12.75 -16.22 5.02
N PRO A 184 13.67 -15.37 4.53
CA PRO A 184 13.36 -13.97 4.30
C PRO A 184 12.33 -13.83 3.17
N PHE A 185 11.35 -12.96 3.38
CA PHE A 185 10.22 -12.84 2.46
C PHE A 185 9.78 -11.40 2.22
N GLU A 186 9.00 -11.24 1.16
CA GLU A 186 8.21 -10.07 0.85
C GLU A 186 6.75 -10.47 0.65
N VAL A 187 5.84 -9.53 0.93
CA VAL A 187 4.41 -9.77 0.85
C VAL A 187 3.81 -8.87 -0.22
N LYS A 188 2.97 -9.46 -1.09
CA LYS A 188 2.18 -8.74 -2.09
C LYS A 188 0.70 -9.06 -1.92
N SER A 189 0.01 -8.19 -1.19
CA SER A 189 -1.44 -8.22 -1.04
C SER A 189 -2.14 -8.01 -2.38
N GLY A 190 -3.39 -8.45 -2.44
CA GLY A 190 -4.25 -8.26 -3.61
C GLY A 190 -5.50 -7.44 -3.28
N CYS A 191 -6.46 -7.44 -4.19
CA CYS A 191 -7.76 -6.83 -3.97
C CYS A 191 -8.88 -7.63 -4.65
N LEU A 192 -10.11 -7.47 -4.16
CA LEU A 192 -11.32 -7.93 -4.82
C LEU A 192 -12.22 -6.71 -5.07
N LEU A 193 -12.47 -6.44 -6.34
CA LEU A 193 -13.33 -5.35 -6.83
C LEU A 193 -14.70 -5.92 -7.28
N ILE A 194 -15.78 -5.30 -6.82
CA ILE A 194 -17.13 -5.60 -7.29
C ILE A 194 -17.37 -4.82 -8.60
N LYS A 195 -17.55 -5.55 -9.71
CA LYS A 195 -17.84 -4.97 -11.01
C LYS A 195 -19.18 -4.23 -10.98
N PRO A 196 -19.31 -3.11 -11.71
CA PRO A 196 -20.60 -2.52 -11.94
C PRO A 196 -21.51 -3.52 -12.67
N SER A 197 -22.77 -3.56 -12.26
CA SER A 197 -23.77 -4.35 -12.97
C SER A 197 -23.93 -3.75 -14.35
N LYS A 198 -23.96 -4.62 -15.37
CA LYS A 198 -24.26 -4.16 -16.72
C LYS A 198 -25.70 -3.64 -16.69
N ALA A 199 -25.87 -2.32 -16.72
CA ALA A 199 -27.19 -1.71 -16.79
C ALA A 199 -27.94 -2.35 -17.96
N ILE A 200 -29.00 -3.11 -17.65
CA ILE A 200 -30.05 -3.34 -18.63
C ILE A 200 -30.55 -1.93 -18.95
N PRO A 201 -30.57 -1.47 -20.21
CA PRO A 201 -31.18 -0.19 -20.53
C PRO A 201 -32.61 -0.28 -20.00
N ALA A 202 -32.88 0.40 -18.89
CA ALA A 202 -34.23 0.58 -18.43
C ALA A 202 -34.90 1.29 -19.59
N LEU A 203 -35.81 0.61 -20.30
CA LEU A 203 -36.72 1.29 -21.19
C LEU A 203 -37.20 2.49 -20.40
N SER A 204 -36.95 3.69 -20.95
CA SER A 204 -37.29 4.92 -20.26
C SER A 204 -38.74 4.82 -19.82
N MET A 205 -39.11 5.32 -18.64
CA MET A 205 -40.52 5.32 -18.20
C MET A 205 -41.44 5.89 -19.30
N LEU A 206 -40.92 6.81 -20.14
CA LEU A 206 -41.59 7.30 -21.33
C LEU A 206 -41.79 6.25 -22.44
N GLU A 207 -40.81 5.36 -22.67
CA GLU A 207 -40.92 4.26 -23.63
C GLU A 207 -41.89 3.17 -23.14
N ILE A 208 -41.88 2.87 -21.83
CA ILE A 208 -42.85 1.94 -21.23
C ILE A 208 -44.27 2.55 -21.31
N ILE A 209 -44.43 3.84 -20.99
CA ILE A 209 -45.70 4.55 -21.14
C ILE A 209 -46.14 4.59 -22.61
N ALA A 210 -45.23 4.82 -23.56
CA ALA A 210 -45.54 4.80 -24.99
C ALA A 210 -46.00 3.41 -25.48
N LEU A 211 -45.40 2.32 -24.99
CA LEU A 211 -45.83 0.95 -25.26
C LEU A 211 -47.24 0.66 -24.70
N VAL A 212 -47.53 1.11 -23.48
CA VAL A 212 -48.84 0.92 -22.84
C VAL A 212 -49.92 1.77 -23.51
N ILE A 213 -49.65 3.04 -23.80
CA ILE A 213 -50.60 3.93 -24.50
C ILE A 213 -50.81 3.44 -25.93
N GLY A 214 -49.74 3.08 -26.64
CA GLY A 214 -49.81 2.59 -28.01
C GLY A 214 -50.65 1.32 -28.14
N THR A 215 -50.41 0.33 -27.26
CA THR A 215 -51.22 -0.90 -27.23
C THR A 215 -52.68 -0.63 -26.84
N TYR A 216 -52.93 0.25 -25.87
CA TYR A 216 -54.28 0.65 -25.48
C TYR A 216 -55.06 1.31 -26.63
N LEU A 217 -54.42 2.20 -27.40
CA LEU A 217 -55.03 2.85 -28.56
C LEU A 217 -55.33 1.84 -29.68
N ILE A 218 -54.41 0.92 -29.97
CA ILE A 218 -54.62 -0.14 -30.98
C ILE A 218 -55.82 -1.02 -30.60
N ILE A 219 -55.93 -1.42 -29.34
CA ILE A 219 -57.06 -2.22 -28.84
C ILE A 219 -58.36 -1.43 -28.94
N ARG A 220 -58.35 -0.14 -28.58
CA ARG A 220 -59.52 0.73 -28.65
C ARG A 220 -60.02 0.96 -30.07
N ILE A 221 -59.10 1.12 -31.04
CA ILE A 221 -59.44 1.30 -32.46
C ILE A 221 -60.08 0.02 -33.02
N ARG A 222 -59.52 -1.16 -32.69
CA ARG A 222 -60.08 -2.45 -33.13
C ARG A 222 -61.45 -2.79 -32.55
N LYS A 223 -61.83 -2.18 -31.43
CA LYS A 223 -63.14 -2.40 -30.78
C LYS A 223 -64.25 -1.48 -31.31
N ARG A 224 -63.91 -0.54 -32.21
CA ARG A 224 -64.85 0.45 -32.81
C ARG A 224 -65.11 0.22 -34.31
N ILE A 225 -64.54 -0.83 -34.89
CA ILE A 225 -64.81 -1.32 -36.25
C ILE A 225 -65.63 -2.60 -36.10
#